data_AF-A0A094FUQ4-F1
#
_entry.id   AF-A0A094FUQ4-F1
#
_cell.length_a   1.000
_cell.length_b   1.000
_cell.length_c   1.000
_cell.angle_alpha   90.00
_cell.angle_beta   90.00
_cell.angle_gamma   90.00
#
_symmetry.space_group_name_H-M   'P 1'
#
loop_
_entity.id
_entity.type
_entity.pdbx_description
1 polymer ?
#
loop_
_entity_poly.entity_id
_entity_poly.type
_entity_poly.pdbx_seq_one_letter_code
_entity_poly.pdbx_strand_id
1 'polypeptide(L)'
;MHTLTKKPVNASETVFGHFDNQITYSGLTRYSDSKLVVNAFVRTLSSHVSSSEVIVNNPCPGLVATGFDKQLPAWLKPIMFVYRKVSARNVEEGSRTLVYAASVAGPETHGKFLQHNKIFQGAPFLDQD
;
A
#
# COMPACT_ATOMS: atom_id res chain seq x y z
N MET A 1 3.76 14.14 -6.62
CA MET A 1 4.43 13.83 -7.91
C MET A 1 4.69 12.33 -7.94
N HIS A 2 4.03 11.57 -8.83
CA HIS A 2 4.13 10.10 -8.91
C HIS A 2 5.08 9.67 -10.05
N THR A 3 5.42 8.38 -10.15
CA THR A 3 6.42 7.86 -11.10
C THR A 3 6.15 8.35 -12.52
N LEU A 4 4.93 8.17 -13.01
CA LEU A 4 4.54 8.52 -14.38
C LEU A 4 4.61 10.02 -14.70
N THR A 5 4.53 10.91 -13.70
CA THR A 5 4.74 12.36 -13.93
C THR A 5 6.22 12.68 -14.16
N LYS A 6 7.13 11.96 -13.49
CA LYS A 6 8.58 12.20 -13.57
C LYS A 6 9.24 11.44 -14.72
N LYS A 7 8.77 10.21 -14.95
CA LYS A 7 9.25 9.29 -15.98
C LYS A 7 8.03 8.60 -16.59
N PRO A 8 7.42 9.20 -17.62
CA PRO A 8 6.29 8.58 -18.31
C PRO A 8 6.71 7.31 -19.04
N VAL A 9 5.76 6.40 -19.27
CA VAL A 9 5.97 5.23 -20.14
C VAL A 9 6.08 5.72 -21.59
N ASN A 10 7.15 5.36 -22.28
CA ASN A 10 7.32 5.72 -23.69
C ASN A 10 6.44 4.85 -24.59
N ALA A 11 5.97 5.41 -25.71
CA ALA A 11 5.16 4.65 -26.66
C ALA A 11 5.90 3.44 -27.29
N SER A 12 7.24 3.46 -27.26
CA SER A 12 8.09 2.41 -27.81
C SER A 12 8.41 1.27 -26.82
N GLU A 13 7.96 1.34 -25.58
CA GLU A 13 8.22 0.32 -24.55
C GLU A 13 6.92 -0.25 -23.97
N THR A 14 6.99 -1.45 -23.39
CA THR A 14 5.87 -2.03 -22.66
C THR A 14 5.81 -1.46 -21.24
N VAL A 15 4.63 -1.47 -20.62
CA VAL A 15 4.46 -1.06 -19.22
C VAL A 15 5.35 -1.89 -18.28
N PHE A 16 5.44 -3.19 -18.49
CA PHE A 16 6.33 -4.06 -17.71
C PHE A 16 7.81 -3.72 -17.96
N GLY A 17 8.22 -3.56 -19.21
CA GLY A 17 9.60 -3.16 -19.55
C GLY A 17 10.00 -1.83 -18.92
N HIS A 18 9.09 -0.85 -18.90
CA HIS A 18 9.31 0.44 -18.24
C HIS A 18 9.56 0.27 -16.73
N PHE A 19 8.75 -0.57 -16.07
CA PHE A 19 8.83 -0.74 -14.63
C PHE A 19 9.94 -1.70 -14.16
N ASP A 20 10.41 -2.60 -15.03
CA ASP A 20 11.54 -3.52 -14.80
C ASP A 20 12.91 -2.89 -15.10
N ASN A 21 12.94 -1.72 -15.75
CA ASN A 21 14.18 -1.03 -16.09
C ASN A 21 14.93 -0.53 -14.84
N GLN A 22 16.08 -1.12 -14.58
CA GLN A 22 16.93 -0.80 -13.42
C GLN A 22 17.54 0.61 -13.48
N ILE A 23 17.74 1.17 -14.68
CA ILE A 23 18.29 2.52 -14.86
C ILE A 23 17.27 3.57 -14.41
N THR A 24 15.98 3.34 -14.69
CA THR A 24 14.92 4.28 -14.34
C THR A 24 14.35 4.05 -12.94
N TYR A 25 14.68 2.93 -12.30
CA TYR A 25 14.20 2.51 -10.99
C TYR A 25 14.41 3.56 -9.88
N SER A 26 13.38 3.72 -9.04
CA SER A 26 13.39 4.51 -7.81
C SER A 26 12.67 3.73 -6.73
N GLY A 27 13.38 3.26 -5.71
CA GLY A 27 12.81 2.35 -4.71
C GLY A 27 11.60 2.92 -3.95
N LEU A 28 11.66 4.19 -3.55
CA LEU A 28 10.54 4.84 -2.86
C LEU A 28 9.31 4.97 -3.77
N THR A 29 9.50 5.35 -5.03
CA THR A 29 8.38 5.55 -5.95
C THR A 29 7.80 4.22 -6.45
N ARG A 30 8.65 3.21 -6.72
CA ARG A 30 8.22 1.84 -7.04
C ARG A 30 7.41 1.21 -5.91
N TYR A 31 7.78 1.46 -4.66
CA TYR A 31 6.99 1.00 -3.51
C TYR A 31 5.60 1.64 -3.49
N SER A 32 5.50 2.95 -3.71
CA SER A 32 4.20 3.63 -3.80
C SER A 32 3.35 3.12 -4.97
N ASP A 33 3.96 2.92 -6.14
CA ASP A 33 3.27 2.39 -7.33
C ASP A 33 2.73 0.97 -7.06
N SER A 34 3.51 0.08 -6.43
CA SER A 34 3.06 -1.28 -6.15
C SER A 34 1.91 -1.31 -5.14
N LYS A 35 1.95 -0.43 -4.12
CA LYS A 35 0.83 -0.28 -3.18
C LYS A 35 -0.42 0.31 -3.82
N LEU A 36 -0.25 1.17 -4.83
CA LEU A 36 -1.37 1.65 -5.64
C LEU A 36 -2.01 0.50 -6.43
N VAL A 37 -1.21 -0.35 -7.09
CA VAL A 37 -1.70 -1.52 -7.82
C VAL A 37 -2.44 -2.49 -6.89
N VAL A 38 -1.93 -2.74 -5.68
CA VAL A 38 -2.63 -3.56 -4.68
C VAL A 38 -4.00 -2.97 -4.33
N ASN A 39 -4.10 -1.65 -4.16
CA ASN A 39 -5.37 -1.00 -3.86
C ASN A 39 -6.38 -1.12 -5.01
N ALA A 40 -5.93 -0.92 -6.26
CA ALA A 40 -6.76 -1.11 -7.45
C ALA A 40 -7.21 -2.57 -7.59
N PHE A 41 -6.31 -3.52 -7.32
CA PHE A 41 -6.62 -4.95 -7.36
C PHE A 41 -7.68 -5.33 -6.33
N VAL A 42 -7.55 -4.91 -5.07
CA VAL A 42 -8.54 -5.22 -4.02
C VAL A 42 -9.92 -4.65 -4.37
N ARG A 43 -9.99 -3.40 -4.84
CA ARG A 43 -11.25 -2.77 -5.29
C ARG A 43 -11.91 -3.53 -6.44
N THR A 44 -11.11 -3.95 -7.41
CA THR A 44 -11.61 -4.73 -8.56
C THR A 44 -12.07 -6.12 -8.10
N LEU A 45 -11.29 -6.81 -7.28
CA LEU A 45 -11.65 -8.13 -6.75
C LEU A 45 -12.95 -8.08 -5.96
N SER A 46 -13.16 -7.05 -5.12
CA SER A 46 -14.44 -6.86 -4.42
C SER A 46 -15.63 -6.70 -5.36
N SER A 47 -15.45 -6.10 -6.55
CA SER A 47 -16.56 -6.00 -7.52
C SER A 47 -17.00 -7.36 -8.09
N HIS A 48 -16.16 -8.38 -7.97
CA HIS A 48 -16.43 -9.74 -8.47
C HIS A 48 -16.84 -10.74 -7.39
N VAL A 49 -16.85 -10.33 -6.12
CA VAL A 49 -17.10 -11.22 -4.98
C VAL A 49 -18.16 -10.59 -4.09
N SER A 50 -19.24 -11.33 -3.78
CA SER A 50 -20.26 -10.79 -2.88
C SER A 50 -19.73 -10.64 -1.45
N SER A 51 -19.98 -9.48 -0.84
CA SER A 51 -19.66 -9.25 0.58
C SER A 51 -20.43 -10.16 1.55
N SER A 52 -21.51 -10.82 1.08
CA SER A 52 -22.22 -11.84 1.85
C SER A 52 -21.49 -13.18 1.92
N GLU A 53 -20.56 -13.43 0.99
CA GLU A 53 -19.75 -14.66 0.96
C GLU A 53 -18.37 -14.40 1.55
N VAL A 54 -17.67 -13.37 1.06
CA VAL A 54 -16.32 -13.01 1.50
C VAL A 54 -16.15 -11.50 1.55
N ILE A 55 -15.69 -10.98 2.69
CA ILE A 55 -15.30 -9.58 2.84
C ILE A 55 -13.83 -9.45 2.41
N VAL A 56 -13.58 -8.63 1.38
CA VAL A 56 -12.23 -8.35 0.88
C VAL A 56 -11.80 -6.98 1.37
N ASN A 57 -10.76 -6.93 2.21
CA ASN A 57 -10.28 -5.70 2.84
C ASN A 57 -8.85 -5.35 2.39
N ASN A 58 -8.51 -4.05 2.35
CA ASN A 58 -7.15 -3.56 2.12
C ASN A 58 -6.61 -2.82 3.37
N PRO A 59 -6.12 -3.54 4.40
CA PRO A 59 -5.65 -2.92 5.64
C PRO A 59 -4.23 -2.34 5.55
N CYS A 60 -4.04 -1.17 6.16
CA CYS A 60 -2.75 -0.55 6.40
C CYS A 60 -2.45 -0.47 7.90
N PRO A 61 -1.44 -1.19 8.41
CA PRO A 61 -1.08 -1.18 9.82
C PRO A 61 -0.34 0.11 10.25
N GLY A 62 -0.10 1.04 9.32
CA GLY A 62 0.75 2.21 9.55
C GLY A 62 2.23 1.86 9.56
N LEU A 63 3.04 2.71 10.19
CA LEU A 63 4.46 2.44 10.39
C LEU A 63 4.62 1.42 11.53
N VAL A 64 5.25 0.28 11.21
CA VAL A 64 5.51 -0.80 12.18
C VAL A 64 7.02 -1.04 12.25
N ALA A 65 7.54 -1.19 13.47
CA ALA A 65 8.96 -1.40 13.78
C ALA A 65 9.43 -2.80 13.34
N THR A 66 9.52 -2.98 12.03
CA THR A 66 9.98 -4.21 11.39
C THR A 66 11.35 -4.01 10.75
N GLY A 67 11.90 -5.07 10.18
CA GLY A 67 13.11 -5.01 9.36
C GLY A 67 12.90 -4.53 7.92
N PHE A 68 11.75 -3.95 7.58
CA PHE A 68 11.37 -3.63 6.20
C PHE A 68 12.37 -2.71 5.48
N ASP A 69 12.96 -1.77 6.21
CA ASP A 69 13.84 -0.73 5.70
C ASP A 69 15.35 -1.02 5.95
N LYS A 70 15.70 -2.29 6.22
CA LYS A 70 17.10 -2.73 6.45
C LYS A 70 18.05 -2.40 5.29
N GLN A 71 17.54 -2.40 4.07
CA GLN A 71 18.29 -2.15 2.85
C GLN A 71 18.33 -0.66 2.42
N LEU A 72 17.87 0.25 3.26
CA LEU A 72 17.98 1.68 2.95
C LEU A 72 19.44 2.13 2.79
N PRO A 73 19.70 3.18 1.98
CA PRO A 73 21.01 3.80 1.90
C PRO A 73 21.54 4.19 3.28
N ALA A 74 22.85 4.02 3.50
CA ALA A 74 23.48 4.21 4.81
C ALA A 74 23.19 5.60 5.42
N TRP A 75 23.14 6.64 4.59
CA TRP A 75 22.85 8.01 5.01
C TRP A 75 21.40 8.21 5.50
N LEU A 76 20.44 7.39 5.04
CA LEU A 76 19.03 7.50 5.41
C LEU A 76 18.67 6.65 6.64
N LYS A 77 19.47 5.63 6.96
CA LYS A 77 19.30 4.76 8.13
C LYS A 77 19.17 5.52 9.47
N PRO A 78 20.03 6.50 9.83
CA PRO A 78 19.89 7.21 11.11
C PRO A 78 18.60 8.02 11.20
N ILE A 79 18.19 8.67 10.10
CA ILE A 79 16.94 9.43 10.03
C ILE A 79 15.74 8.50 10.25
N MET A 80 15.70 7.37 9.53
CA MET A 80 14.64 6.39 9.67
C MET A 80 14.64 5.67 11.01
N PHE A 81 15.79 5.52 11.66
CA PHE A 81 15.87 5.03 13.02
C PHE A 81 15.16 5.97 14.01
N VAL A 82 15.47 7.27 13.97
CA VAL A 82 14.79 8.27 14.82
C VAL A 82 13.30 8.27 14.53
N TYR A 83 12.90 8.32 13.26
CA TYR A 83 11.49 8.35 12.86
C TYR A 83 10.71 7.11 13.34
N ARG A 84 11.27 5.90 13.20
CA ARG A 84 10.65 4.68 13.74
C ARG A 84 10.52 4.74 15.25
N LYS A 85 11.54 5.24 15.96
CA LYS A 85 11.51 5.30 17.43
C LYS A 85 10.39 6.18 17.97
N VAL A 86 9.99 7.22 17.23
CA VAL A 86 8.93 8.16 17.66
C VAL A 86 7.55 7.85 17.09
N SER A 87 7.46 7.17 15.95
CA SER A 87 6.19 7.01 15.23
C SER A 87 5.80 5.56 14.94
N ALA A 88 6.72 4.59 15.07
CA ALA A 88 6.41 3.20 14.74
C ALA A 88 5.72 2.48 15.88
N ARG A 89 4.70 1.71 15.51
CA ARG A 89 4.09 0.70 16.37
C ARG A 89 5.03 -0.49 16.54
N ASN A 90 4.94 -1.19 17.67
CA ASN A 90 5.54 -2.53 17.74
C ASN A 90 4.76 -3.52 16.86
N VAL A 91 5.32 -4.72 16.68
CA VAL A 91 4.78 -5.72 15.75
C VAL A 91 3.40 -6.20 16.22
N GLU A 92 3.22 -6.35 17.53
CA GLU A 92 1.99 -6.79 18.17
C GLU A 92 0.86 -5.78 17.97
N GLU A 93 1.13 -4.48 18.08
CA GLU A 93 0.15 -3.44 17.83
C GLU A 93 -0.16 -3.32 16.33
N GLY A 94 0.85 -3.41 15.47
CA GLY A 94 0.67 -3.41 14.02
C GLY A 94 -0.22 -4.56 13.53
N SER A 95 -0.01 -5.77 14.07
CA SER A 95 -0.74 -6.98 13.67
C SER A 95 -2.23 -6.94 14.00
N ARG A 96 -2.65 -6.16 15.02
CA ARG A 96 -4.07 -5.95 15.36
C ARG A 96 -4.90 -5.44 14.19
N THR A 97 -4.28 -4.72 13.25
CA THR A 97 -4.98 -4.25 12.04
C THR A 97 -5.38 -5.43 11.14
N LEU A 98 -4.54 -6.46 11.04
CA LEU A 98 -4.82 -7.66 10.27
C LEU A 98 -5.92 -8.49 10.95
N VAL A 99 -5.83 -8.66 12.27
CA VAL A 99 -6.87 -9.35 13.06
C VAL A 99 -8.21 -8.62 12.95
N TYR A 100 -8.21 -7.30 13.06
CA TYR A 100 -9.42 -6.50 12.88
C TYR A 100 -10.04 -6.70 11.49
N ALA A 101 -9.23 -6.58 10.43
CA ALA A 101 -9.72 -6.71 9.06
C ALA A 101 -10.24 -8.11 8.72
N ALA A 102 -9.73 -9.16 9.40
CA ALA A 102 -10.13 -10.54 9.18
C ALA A 102 -11.30 -11.01 10.07
N SER A 103 -11.45 -10.45 11.27
CA SER A 103 -12.36 -11.00 12.29
C SER A 103 -13.40 -10.04 12.82
N VAL A 104 -13.24 -8.73 12.60
CA VAL A 104 -14.11 -7.70 13.20
C VAL A 104 -14.77 -6.82 12.13
N ALA A 105 -14.06 -6.51 11.06
CA ALA A 105 -14.55 -5.67 9.98
C ALA A 105 -15.77 -6.31 9.28
N GLY A 106 -16.85 -5.54 9.10
CA GLY A 106 -18.08 -6.01 8.49
C GLY A 106 -18.20 -5.70 7.00
N PRO A 107 -19.33 -6.08 6.37
CA PRO A 107 -19.58 -5.84 4.95
C PRO A 107 -19.40 -4.39 4.48
N GLU A 108 -19.58 -3.41 5.37
CA GLU A 108 -19.36 -1.99 5.11
C GLU A 108 -17.91 -1.64 4.72
N THR A 109 -16.96 -2.51 5.06
CA THR A 109 -15.54 -2.34 4.74
C THR A 109 -15.14 -2.99 3.42
N HIS A 110 -16.02 -3.77 2.81
CA HIS A 110 -15.74 -4.53 1.59
C HIS A 110 -15.24 -3.64 0.44
N GLY A 111 -14.08 -3.99 -0.11
CA GLY A 111 -13.40 -3.25 -1.17
C GLY A 111 -12.75 -1.94 -0.72
N LYS A 112 -12.78 -1.61 0.58
CA LYS A 112 -12.28 -0.33 1.10
C LYS A 112 -10.84 -0.44 1.61
N PHE A 113 -10.16 0.70 1.59
CA PHE A 113 -8.86 0.86 2.22
C PHE A 113 -9.05 1.21 3.70
N LEU A 114 -8.42 0.44 4.57
CA LEU A 114 -8.53 0.63 6.02
C LEU A 114 -7.23 1.21 6.56
N GLN A 115 -7.29 2.39 7.18
CA GLN A 115 -6.18 2.99 7.89
C GLN A 115 -6.53 3.10 9.37
N HIS A 116 -5.72 2.50 10.24
CA HIS A 116 -5.99 2.47 11.68
C HIS A 116 -7.38 1.92 12.04
N ASN A 117 -7.77 0.82 11.39
CA ASN A 117 -9.07 0.15 11.56
C ASN A 117 -10.28 1.04 11.20
N LYS A 118 -10.09 2.05 10.36
CA LYS A 118 -11.15 2.93 9.86
C LYS A 118 -11.10 2.99 8.35
N ILE A 119 -12.27 3.10 7.72
CA ILE A 119 -12.37 3.35 6.29
C ILE A 119 -11.70 4.70 5.99
N PHE A 120 -10.66 4.66 5.16
CA PHE A 120 -10.03 5.85 4.63
C PHE A 120 -10.50 6.03 3.20
N GLN A 121 -11.17 7.15 2.94
CA GLN A 121 -11.79 7.42 1.63
C GLN A 121 -10.76 7.47 0.49
N GLY A 122 -9.50 7.82 0.80
CA GLY A 122 -8.46 7.87 -0.22
C GLY A 122 -8.70 8.98 -1.24
N ALA A 123 -8.01 8.89 -2.36
CA ALA A 123 -8.28 9.74 -3.51
C ALA A 123 -9.30 9.04 -4.42
N PRO A 124 -10.26 9.78 -5.02
CA PRO A 124 -11.43 9.19 -5.66
C PRO A 124 -11.14 8.53 -7.01
N PHE A 125 -9.91 8.61 -7.53
CA PHE A 125 -9.59 8.13 -8.88
C PHE A 125 -9.65 6.59 -9.05
N LEU A 126 -9.75 5.84 -7.95
CA LEU A 126 -10.01 4.40 -7.98
C LEU A 126 -11.45 4.05 -7.59
N ASP A 127 -12.29 5.04 -7.33
CA ASP A 127 -13.72 4.78 -7.12
C ASP A 127 -14.32 4.36 -8.46
N GLN A 128 -15.12 3.30 -8.42
CA GLN A 128 -15.92 2.88 -9.56
C GLN A 128 -17.24 3.66 -9.50
N ASP A 129 -17.72 4.11 -10.66
CA ASP A 129 -19.03 4.75 -10.81
C ASP A 129 -20.19 3.78 -10.53
#